data_AF-A0AA88CUE3-F1
#
_entry.id   AF-A0AA88CUE3-F1
#
_cell.length_a   1.000
_cell.length_b   1.000
_cell.length_c   1.000
_cell.angle_alpha   90.00
_cell.angle_beta   90.00
_cell.angle_gamma   90.00
#
_symmetry.space_group_name_H-M   'P 1'
#
loop_
_entity.id
_entity.type
_entity.pdbx_description
1 polymer ?
#
loop_
_entity_poly.entity_id
_entity_poly.type
_entity_poly.pdbx_seq_one_letter_code
_entity_poly.pdbx_strand_id
1 'polypeptide(L)' 'MLYETVIAPKYSEEGFEILRKISNNLRILETRPNKTGKLSIRQILYTPEDIEFNVVSENAPRESELRDAEFA' A
#
# COMPACT_ATOMS: atom_id res chain seq x y z
N MET A 1 19.04 -4.81 -2.60
CA MET A 1 17.99 -5.30 -1.67
C MET A 1 17.54 -6.66 -2.15
N LEU A 2 17.33 -7.62 -1.25
CA LEU A 2 16.78 -8.94 -1.59
C LEU A 2 15.27 -8.90 -1.28
N TYR A 3 14.44 -9.12 -2.28
CA TYR A 3 12.99 -9.23 -2.12
C TYR A 3 12.60 -10.70 -2.12
N GLU A 4 11.70 -11.11 -1.22
CA GLU A 4 11.16 -12.47 -1.21
C GLU A 4 9.95 -12.59 -2.13
N THR A 5 9.09 -11.56 -2.16
CA THR A 5 7.86 -11.56 -2.95
C THR A 5 7.59 -10.17 -3.55
N VAL A 6 7.13 -10.13 -4.79
CA VAL A 6 6.59 -8.93 -5.46
C VAL A 6 5.16 -9.25 -5.90
N ILE A 7 4.24 -8.34 -5.57
CA ILE A 7 2.81 -8.50 -5.84
C ILE A 7 2.30 -7.27 -6.58
N ALA A 8 1.59 -7.48 -7.69
CA ALA A 8 0.97 -6.41 -8.46
C ALA A 8 -0.40 -6.83 -9.00
N PRO A 9 -1.25 -5.87 -9.38
CA PRO A 9 -2.48 -6.16 -10.10
C PRO A 9 -2.24 -6.82 -11.46
N LYS A 10 -1.15 -6.43 -12.12
CA LYS A 10 -0.68 -6.92 -13.42
C LYS A 10 0.76 -6.47 -13.64
N TYR A 11 1.55 -7.24 -14.39
CA TYR A 11 2.85 -6.82 -14.88
C TYR A 11 2.82 -6.51 -16.38
N SER A 12 3.68 -5.60 -16.82
CA SER A 12 4.06 -5.54 -18.23
C SER A 12 5.00 -6.69 -18.56
N GLU A 13 5.05 -7.10 -19.84
CA GLU A 13 5.97 -8.15 -20.30
C GLU A 13 7.43 -7.77 -19.98
N GLU A 14 7.81 -6.52 -20.27
CA GLU A 14 9.15 -5.99 -19.98
C GLU A 14 9.48 -6.04 -18.48
N GLY A 15 8.53 -5.62 -17.62
CA GLY A 15 8.73 -5.62 -16.17
C GLY A 15 8.85 -7.03 -15.61
N PHE A 16 8.07 -7.98 -16.11
CA PHE A 16 8.14 -9.38 -15.70
C PHE A 16 9.47 -10.05 -16.05
N GLU A 17 9.99 -9.78 -17.26
CA GLU A 17 11.30 -10.28 -17.69
C GLU A 17 12.45 -9.70 -16.88
N ILE A 18 12.35 -8.44 -16.43
CA ILE A 18 13.31 -7.85 -15.50
C ILE A 18 13.25 -8.57 -14.14
N LEU A 19 12.06 -8.78 -13.58
CA LEU A 19 11.89 -9.41 -12.28
C LEU A 19 12.40 -10.86 -12.25
N ARG A 20 12.18 -11.63 -13.33
CA ARG A 20 12.71 -13.01 -13.47
C ARG A 20 14.23 -13.10 -13.37
N LYS A 21 14.95 -12.03 -13.73
CA LYS A 21 16.43 -12.00 -13.73
C LYS A 21 17.02 -11.61 -12.38
N ILE A 22 16.21 -11.12 -11.43
CA ILE A 22 16.71 -10.64 -10.13
C ILE A 22 17.12 -11.81 -9.23
N SER A 23 16.29 -12.87 -9.14
CA SER A 23 16.57 -14.03 -8.30
C SER A 23 15.66 -15.20 -8.66
N ASN A 24 16.22 -16.42 -8.65
CA ASN A 24 15.45 -17.65 -8.83
C ASN A 24 14.43 -17.91 -7.71
N ASN A 25 14.63 -17.30 -6.53
CA ASN A 25 13.77 -17.46 -5.37
C ASN A 25 12.72 -16.36 -5.23
N LEU A 26 12.70 -15.37 -6.15
CA LEU A 26 11.73 -14.29 -6.11
C LEU A 26 10.34 -14.80 -6.48
N ARG A 27 9.37 -14.65 -5.57
CA ARG A 27 7.97 -14.98 -5.84
C ARG A 27 7.28 -13.81 -6.50
N ILE A 28 6.91 -13.96 -7.77
CA ILE A 28 6.20 -12.93 -8.54
C ILE A 28 4.73 -13.33 -8.63
N LEU A 29 3.84 -12.53 -8.05
CA LEU A 29 2.40 -12.83 -7.96
C LEU A 29 1.57 -11.72 -8.62
N GLU A 30 0.59 -12.13 -9.41
CA GLU A 30 -0.49 -11.25 -9.86
C GLU A 30 -1.75 -11.50 -9.03
N THR A 31 -2.39 -10.43 -8.56
CA THR A 31 -3.60 -10.51 -7.74
C THR A 31 -4.64 -9.49 -8.17
N ARG A 32 -5.91 -9.73 -7.85
CA ARG A 32 -6.95 -8.72 -8.09
C ARG A 32 -6.84 -7.60 -7.06
N PRO A 33 -7.11 -6.33 -7.43
CA PRO A 33 -7.20 -5.24 -6.47
C PRO A 33 -8.16 -5.57 -5.33
N ASN A 34 -7.77 -5.20 -4.11
CA ASN A 34 -8.67 -5.39 -2.97
C ASN A 34 -9.86 -4.43 -3.09
N LYS A 35 -11.05 -4.91 -2.70
CA LYS A 35 -12.25 -4.06 -2.60
C LYS A 35 -12.40 -3.61 -1.16
N THR A 36 -12.73 -2.34 -0.95
CA THR A 36 -13.07 -1.79 0.36
C THR A 36 -14.33 -2.47 0.92
N GLY A 37 -14.49 -2.47 2.24
CA GLY A 37 -15.69 -2.99 2.90
C GLY A 37 -15.75 -4.51 3.12
N LYS A 38 -14.63 -5.24 2.98
CA LYS A 38 -14.59 -6.67 3.32
C LYS A 38 -14.48 -6.87 4.84
N LEU A 39 -15.26 -7.80 5.37
CA LEU A 39 -15.14 -8.23 6.77
C LEU A 39 -13.81 -8.98 6.95
N SER A 40 -12.93 -8.45 7.80
CA SER A 40 -11.75 -9.17 8.26
C SER A 40 -12.12 -10.03 9.46
N ILE A 41 -11.89 -11.35 9.38
CA ILE A 41 -11.95 -12.19 10.57
C ILE A 41 -10.69 -11.90 11.37
N ARG A 42 -10.85 -11.36 12.59
CA ARG A 42 -9.76 -11.15 13.54
C ARG A 42 -10.06 -12.01 14.77
N GLN A 43 -9.02 -12.61 15.34
CA GLN A 43 -9.16 -13.44 16.55
C GLN A 43 -9.72 -12.64 17.74
N ILE A 44 -9.60 -11.30 17.71
CA ILE A 44 -10.28 -10.35 18.59
C ILE A 44 -10.76 -9.18 17.74
N LEU A 45 -12.04 -8.81 17.84
CA LEU A 45 -12.67 -7.76 17.05
C LEU A 45 -12.69 -6.44 17.85
N TYR A 46 -11.83 -5.50 17.47
CA TYR A 46 -11.95 -4.09 17.86
C TYR A 46 -12.28 -3.29 16.59
N THR A 47 -13.37 -2.54 16.61
CA THR A 47 -13.67 -1.53 15.59
C THR A 47 -12.70 -0.36 15.78
N PRO A 48 -12.00 0.10 14.74
CA PRO A 48 -11.22 1.34 14.83
C PRO A 48 -12.17 2.47 15.23
N GLU A 49 -11.81 3.24 16.25
CA GLU A 49 -12.52 4.47 16.57
C GLU A 49 -12.26 5.50 15.46
N ASP A 50 -13.27 6.31 15.16
CA ASP A 50 -13.10 7.43 14.22
C ASP A 50 -12.05 8.40 14.78
N ILE A 51 -11.11 8.81 13.93
CA ILE A 51 -10.03 9.72 14.30
C ILE A 51 -10.46 11.14 13.95
N GLU A 52 -10.50 12.03 14.93
CA GLU A 52 -10.67 13.47 14.73
C GLU A 52 -9.32 14.16 14.55
N PHE A 53 -9.17 14.94 13.48
CA PHE A 53 -7.97 15.73 13.22
C PHE A 53 -8.17 17.18 13.69
N ASN A 54 -7.31 17.65 14.58
CA ASN A 54 -7.32 19.02 15.09
C ASN A 54 -6.21 19.86 14.44
N VAL A 55 -6.55 21.08 14.00
CA VAL A 55 -5.56 22.04 13.50
C VAL A 55 -4.87 22.70 14.69
N VAL A 56 -3.57 22.47 14.84
CA VAL A 56 -2.76 22.98 15.97
C VAL A 56 -1.85 24.16 15.60
N SER A 57 -1.93 24.66 14.36
CA SER A 57 -1.07 25.73 13.83
C SER A 57 -1.89 26.71 13.00
N GLU A 58 -1.54 28.00 13.05
CA GLU A 58 -2.16 29.06 12.22
C GLU A 58 -1.73 28.98 10.75
N ASN A 59 -0.59 28.35 10.46
CA ASN A 59 -0.08 28.20 9.11
C ASN A 59 -0.76 27.03 8.41
N ALA A 60 -1.52 27.33 7.36
CA ALA A 60 -2.09 26.30 6.50
C ALA A 60 -1.00 25.67 5.60
N PRO A 61 -1.00 24.35 5.41
CA PRO A 61 -0.05 23.68 4.53
C PRO A 61 -0.29 24.06 3.08
N ARG A 62 0.78 24.04 2.28
CA ARG A 62 0.66 24.05 0.82
C ARG A 62 0.06 22.75 0.34
N GLU A 63 -0.47 22.77 -0.88
CA GLU A 63 -1.11 21.60 -1.49
C GLU A 63 -0.16 20.38 -1.59
N SER A 64 1.14 20.59 -1.80
CA SER A 64 2.13 19.51 -1.78
C SER A 64 2.32 18.93 -0.38
N GLU A 65 2.41 19.79 0.64
CA GLU A 65 2.61 19.38 2.04
C GLU A 65 1.37 18.65 2.57
N LEU A 66 0.18 19.05 2.14
CA LEU A 66 -1.07 18.36 2.47
C LEU A 66 -1.10 16.96 1.83
N ARG A 67 -0.74 16.82 0.55
CA ARG A 67 -0.67 15.52 -0.13
C ARG A 67 0.35 14.58 0.51
N ASP A 68 1.50 15.12 0.91
CA ASP A 68 2.53 14.34 1.61
C ASP A 68 2.03 13.88 2.99
N ALA A 69 1.29 14.73 3.70
CA ALA A 69 0.66 14.39 4.98
C ALA A 69 -0.47 13.35 4.84
N GLU A 70 -1.22 13.35 3.73
CA GLU A 70 -2.23 12.31 3.44
C GLU A 70 -1.60 10.95 3.07
N PHE A 71 -0.38 10.96 2.52
CA PHE A 71 0.35 9.75 2.15
C PHE A 71 1.05 9.07 3.33
N ALA A 72 1.52 9.87 4.30
CA ALA A 72 2.26 9.41 5.48
C ALA A 72 1.38 8.59 6.46
#